data_AF-A0A4Y7QIX0-F1
#
_entry.id   AF-A0A4Y7QIX0-F1
#
_cell.length_a   1.000
_cell.length_b   1.000
_cell.length_c   1.000
_cell.angle_alpha   90.00
_cell.angle_beta   90.00
_cell.angle_gamma   90.00
#
_symmetry.space_group_name_H-M   'P 1'
#
loop_
_entity.id
_entity.type
_entity.pdbx_description
1 polymer ?
#
loop_
_entity_poly.entity_id
_entity_poly.type
_entity_poly.pdbx_seq_one_letter_code
_entity_poly.pdbx_strand_id
1 'polypeptide(L)'
;MVNEAPCDVYLTGFILDPRFKDANIMRDLNPLAIQKIKIGGSSAQSSTADLPETLRRVGRYLLKLLRVEYEQQNFQIAKLSAPEAVDRCKEQVQKYIKGVYPFNVPFRENDTAVGWWTRLDNDKSNDPQPLAHLARNLLSVTPNSMADERTGSTFTWLNSAHRNRQEVATLVRLTQIRQWNMMNEDTDESPPFRPAVKFRDLEKTVRNMVATKGKQGAKQRPRGKWRGEWG
;
A
#
# COMPACT_ATOMS: atom_id res chain seq x y z
N MET A 1 -0.49 13.72 -25.22
CA MET A 1 -0.37 13.81 -23.75
C MET A 1 -0.07 12.48 -23.04
N VAL A 2 -0.93 11.46 -22.97
CA VAL A 2 -0.59 10.20 -22.23
C VAL A 2 0.49 9.37 -22.96
N ASN A 3 0.49 9.39 -24.30
CA ASN A 3 1.47 8.67 -25.12
C ASN A 3 2.86 9.33 -25.18
N GLU A 4 3.03 10.54 -24.65
CA GLU A 4 4.32 11.27 -24.63
C GLU A 4 5.12 11.03 -23.35
N ALA A 5 4.62 10.21 -22.41
CA ALA A 5 5.32 9.93 -21.17
C ALA A 5 6.74 9.40 -21.45
N PRO A 6 7.79 9.92 -20.79
CA PRO A 6 9.17 9.49 -21.04
C PRO A 6 9.49 8.09 -20.51
N CYS A 7 8.72 7.59 -19.52
CA CYS A 7 8.91 6.27 -18.93
C CYS A 7 7.60 5.47 -18.85
N ASP A 8 7.68 4.20 -19.24
CA ASP A 8 6.55 3.26 -19.25
C ASP A 8 6.11 2.82 -17.84
N VAL A 9 7.00 2.96 -16.85
CA VAL A 9 6.80 2.61 -15.44
C VAL A 9 5.57 3.33 -14.88
N TYR A 10 5.53 4.66 -15.00
CA TYR A 10 4.47 5.50 -14.43
C TYR A 10 3.14 5.30 -15.15
N LEU A 11 3.18 5.17 -16.48
CA LEU A 11 2.00 4.89 -17.29
C LEU A 11 1.37 3.55 -16.92
N THR A 12 2.21 2.52 -16.78
CA THR A 12 1.75 1.17 -16.39
C THR A 12 1.24 1.17 -14.95
N GLY A 13 1.91 1.87 -14.03
CA GLY A 13 1.46 2.00 -12.64
C GLY A 13 0.11 2.69 -12.52
N PHE A 14 -0.09 3.78 -13.27
CA PHE A 14 -1.38 4.49 -13.32
C PHE A 14 -2.51 3.60 -13.85
N ILE A 15 -2.24 2.84 -14.91
CA ILE A 15 -3.23 1.93 -15.52
C ILE A 15 -3.59 0.78 -14.59
N LEU A 16 -2.63 0.26 -13.81
CA LEU A 16 -2.84 -0.84 -12.89
C LEU A 16 -3.39 -0.40 -11.52
N ASP A 17 -3.55 0.90 -11.26
CA ASP A 17 -4.16 1.37 -10.03
C ASP A 17 -5.70 1.15 -10.09
N PRO A 18 -6.26 0.29 -9.22
CA PRO A 18 -7.68 -0.04 -9.24
C PRO A 18 -8.60 1.17 -8.99
N ARG A 19 -8.09 2.27 -8.45
CA ARG A 19 -8.84 3.52 -8.23
C ARG A 19 -9.18 4.23 -9.54
N PHE A 20 -8.34 4.06 -10.56
CA PHE A 20 -8.50 4.70 -11.87
C PHE A 20 -9.04 3.76 -12.94
N LYS A 21 -9.44 2.53 -12.57
CA LYS A 21 -9.95 1.52 -13.51
C LYS A 21 -11.16 1.99 -14.35
N ASP A 22 -12.00 2.82 -13.74
CA ASP A 22 -13.22 3.37 -14.36
C ASP A 22 -13.02 4.79 -14.90
N ALA A 23 -11.80 5.33 -14.85
CA ALA A 23 -11.52 6.67 -15.32
C ALA A 23 -11.83 6.78 -16.81
N ASN A 24 -12.46 7.89 -17.23
CA ASN A 24 -12.77 8.15 -18.63
C ASN A 24 -11.51 8.16 -19.52
N ILE A 25 -10.33 8.40 -18.94
CA ILE A 25 -9.03 8.31 -19.64
C ILE A 25 -8.75 6.89 -20.14
N MET A 26 -9.37 5.86 -19.58
CA MET A 26 -9.28 4.47 -20.02
C MET A 26 -10.35 4.09 -21.05
N ARG A 27 -11.47 4.83 -21.08
CA ARG A 27 -12.62 4.60 -21.98
C ARG A 27 -12.55 5.45 -23.25
N ASP A 28 -12.10 6.70 -23.12
CA ASP A 28 -11.91 7.69 -24.18
C ASP A 28 -10.46 8.21 -24.12
N LEU A 29 -9.56 7.53 -24.82
CA LEU A 29 -8.14 7.89 -24.92
C LEU A 29 -7.86 9.06 -25.88
N ASN A 30 -8.90 9.76 -26.36
CA ASN A 30 -8.75 10.99 -27.13
C ASN A 30 -9.66 12.12 -26.62
N PRO A 31 -9.30 12.80 -25.51
CA PRO A 31 -10.09 13.91 -24.95
C PRO A 31 -10.12 15.17 -25.83
N LEU A 32 -9.43 15.17 -26.98
CA LEU A 32 -9.43 16.27 -27.96
C LEU A 32 -10.12 15.91 -29.28
N ALA A 33 -10.53 14.65 -29.46
CA ALA A 33 -11.40 14.30 -30.57
C ALA A 33 -12.81 14.82 -30.28
N ILE A 34 -13.18 15.91 -30.94
CA ILE A 34 -14.57 16.38 -30.98
C ILE A 34 -15.45 15.17 -31.34
N GLN A 35 -16.25 14.70 -30.38
CA GLN A 35 -17.24 13.67 -30.66
C GLN A 35 -18.23 14.24 -31.66
N LYS A 36 -18.09 13.86 -32.94
CA LYS A 36 -19.13 14.13 -33.94
C LYS A 36 -20.38 13.39 -33.48
N ILE A 37 -21.35 14.15 -32.98
CA ILE A 37 -22.68 13.68 -32.61
C ILE A 37 -23.23 12.92 -33.83
N LYS A 38 -23.27 11.58 -33.76
CA LYS A 38 -23.93 10.76 -34.77
C LYS A 38 -25.40 10.66 -34.40
N ILE A 39 -26.21 11.49 -35.06
CA ILE A 39 -27.67 11.40 -35.03
C ILE A 39 -28.07 10.27 -36.00
N GLY A 40 -28.53 9.15 -35.44
CA GLY A 40 -29.35 8.14 -36.11
C GLY A 40 -28.67 7.22 -37.12
N GLY A 41 -28.86 5.90 -36.95
CA GLY A 41 -28.78 4.93 -38.04
C GLY A 41 -27.79 3.79 -37.84
N SER A 42 -28.36 2.61 -37.56
CA SER A 42 -27.84 1.26 -37.82
C SER A 42 -26.68 0.77 -36.94
N SER A 43 -26.97 -0.37 -36.29
CA SER A 43 -26.07 -1.25 -35.54
C SER A 43 -24.64 -1.27 -36.11
N ALA A 44 -23.72 -0.62 -35.40
CA ALA A 44 -22.29 -0.73 -35.70
C ALA A 44 -21.86 -2.17 -35.42
N GLN A 45 -21.57 -2.91 -36.50
CA GLN A 45 -20.82 -4.15 -36.43
C GLN A 45 -19.58 -3.92 -35.57
N SER A 46 -19.37 -4.82 -34.61
CA SER A 46 -18.17 -4.92 -33.79
C SER A 46 -16.94 -5.11 -34.67
N SER A 47 -16.42 -4.03 -35.25
CA SER A 47 -15.05 -3.99 -35.71
C SER A 47 -14.18 -4.26 -34.50
N THR A 48 -13.32 -5.26 -34.57
CA THR A 48 -12.20 -5.50 -33.67
C THR A 48 -11.41 -4.20 -33.52
N ALA A 49 -11.84 -3.35 -32.59
CA ALA A 49 -11.33 -2.02 -32.42
C ALA A 49 -9.90 -2.17 -31.95
N ASP A 50 -8.99 -1.68 -32.77
CA ASP A 50 -7.56 -1.66 -32.54
C ASP A 50 -7.29 -1.27 -31.07
N LEU A 51 -6.60 -2.14 -30.31
CA LEU A 51 -6.32 -1.84 -28.91
C LEU A 51 -5.59 -0.50 -28.87
N PRO A 52 -6.06 0.48 -28.06
CA PRO A 52 -5.43 1.78 -27.96
C PRO A 52 -3.91 1.67 -27.80
N GLU A 53 -3.15 2.50 -28.52
CA GLU A 53 -1.68 2.43 -28.53
C GLU A 53 -1.06 2.47 -27.11
N THR A 54 -1.73 3.16 -26.17
CA THR A 54 -1.38 3.16 -24.74
C THR A 54 -1.39 1.76 -24.13
N LEU A 55 -2.43 0.96 -24.40
CA LEU A 55 -2.56 -0.40 -23.88
C LEU A 55 -1.54 -1.35 -24.52
N ARG A 56 -1.23 -1.14 -25.81
CA ARG A 56 -0.16 -1.87 -26.49
C ARG A 56 1.21 -1.55 -25.87
N ARG A 57 1.47 -0.28 -25.55
CA ARG A 57 2.69 0.18 -24.86
C ARG A 57 2.81 -0.45 -23.47
N VAL A 58 1.74 -0.45 -22.69
CA VAL A 58 1.68 -1.06 -21.34
C VAL A 58 1.86 -2.57 -21.40
N GLY A 59 1.17 -3.25 -22.32
CA GLY A 59 1.32 -4.70 -22.51
C GLY A 59 2.76 -5.09 -22.87
N ARG A 60 3.42 -4.33 -23.76
CA ARG A 60 4.85 -4.55 -24.08
C ARG A 60 5.74 -4.40 -22.85
N TYR A 61 5.49 -3.39 -22.03
CA TYR A 61 6.25 -3.15 -20.81
C TYR A 61 6.05 -4.26 -19.77
N LEU A 62 4.81 -4.72 -19.56
CA LEU A 62 4.50 -5.83 -18.65
C LEU A 62 5.15 -7.15 -19.09
N LEU A 63 5.15 -7.44 -20.39
CA LEU A 63 5.84 -8.62 -20.92
C LEU A 63 7.36 -8.53 -20.74
N LYS A 64 7.93 -7.32 -20.86
CA LYS A 64 9.35 -7.09 -20.57
C LYS A 64 9.68 -7.33 -19.10
N LEU A 65 8.82 -6.86 -18.18
CA LEU A 65 8.98 -7.13 -16.73
C LEU A 65 8.88 -8.62 -16.44
N LEU A 66 7.89 -9.31 -17.00
CA LEU A 66 7.71 -10.74 -16.84
C LEU A 66 8.95 -11.52 -17.30
N ARG A 67 9.50 -11.15 -18.46
CA ARG A 67 10.73 -11.75 -18.99
C ARG A 67 11.90 -11.57 -18.03
N VAL A 68 12.07 -10.36 -17.48
CA VAL A 68 13.15 -10.06 -16.52
C VAL A 68 13.02 -10.92 -15.26
N GLU A 69 11.82 -11.06 -14.69
CA GLU A 69 11.61 -11.88 -13.48
C GLU A 69 11.92 -13.37 -13.72
N TYR A 70 11.50 -13.92 -14.85
CA TYR A 70 11.75 -15.32 -15.18
C TYR A 70 13.21 -15.60 -15.58
N GLU A 71 13.84 -14.72 -16.37
CA GLU A 71 15.21 -14.94 -16.87
C GLU A 71 16.28 -14.57 -15.83
N GLN A 72 16.10 -13.47 -15.09
CA GLN A 72 17.13 -12.93 -14.19
C GLN A 72 16.95 -13.35 -12.74
N GLN A 73 15.72 -13.42 -12.25
CA GLN A 73 15.44 -13.79 -10.86
C GLN A 73 15.12 -15.28 -10.70
N ASN A 74 14.97 -16.03 -11.81
CA ASN A 74 14.57 -17.45 -11.83
C ASN A 74 13.33 -17.71 -10.95
N PHE A 75 12.42 -16.73 -10.90
CA PHE A 75 11.27 -16.77 -10.02
C PHE A 75 10.03 -17.23 -10.82
N GLN A 76 9.49 -18.39 -10.45
CA GLN A 76 8.28 -18.91 -11.08
C GLN A 76 7.04 -18.26 -10.46
N ILE A 77 6.53 -17.23 -11.12
CA ILE A 77 5.32 -16.54 -10.69
C ILE A 77 4.16 -17.53 -10.70
N ALA A 78 3.53 -17.70 -9.53
CA ALA A 78 2.40 -18.60 -9.32
C ALA A 78 2.64 -20.05 -9.81
N LYS A 79 3.91 -20.52 -9.79
CA LYS A 79 4.34 -21.86 -10.24
C LYS A 79 4.04 -22.17 -11.71
N LEU A 80 3.82 -21.14 -12.52
CA LEU A 80 3.58 -21.28 -13.95
C LEU A 80 4.89 -21.38 -14.73
N SER A 81 4.85 -22.12 -15.84
CA SER A 81 5.93 -22.09 -16.83
C SER A 81 5.99 -20.72 -17.52
N ALA A 82 7.17 -20.31 -18.00
CA ALA A 82 7.35 -19.04 -18.70
C ALA A 82 6.37 -18.80 -19.87
N PRO A 83 6.12 -19.76 -20.79
CA PRO A 83 5.15 -19.54 -21.87
C PRO A 83 3.71 -19.41 -21.34
N GLU A 84 3.34 -20.22 -20.37
CA GLU A 84 2.00 -20.18 -19.78
C GLU A 84 1.76 -18.86 -19.02
N ALA A 85 2.78 -18.35 -18.32
CA ALA A 85 2.70 -17.06 -17.64
C ALA A 85 2.49 -15.90 -18.62
N VAL A 86 3.12 -15.94 -19.80
CA VAL A 86 2.95 -14.92 -20.85
C VAL A 86 1.51 -14.91 -21.37
N ASP A 87 0.96 -16.07 -21.70
CA ASP A 87 -0.38 -16.16 -22.25
C ASP A 87 -1.44 -15.78 -21.21
N ARG A 88 -1.29 -16.26 -19.97
CA ARG A 88 -2.14 -15.85 -18.84
C ARG A 88 -2.05 -14.35 -18.56
N CYS A 89 -0.86 -13.75 -18.63
CA CYS A 89 -0.69 -12.32 -18.43
C CYS A 89 -1.44 -11.51 -19.50
N LYS A 90 -1.35 -11.89 -20.79
CA LYS A 90 -2.11 -11.24 -21.87
C LYS A 90 -3.61 -11.33 -21.65
N GLU A 91 -4.12 -12.51 -21.29
CA GLU A 91 -5.54 -12.71 -20.99
C GLU A 91 -6.00 -11.87 -19.80
N GLN A 92 -5.21 -11.83 -18.73
CA GLN A 92 -5.52 -11.07 -17.52
C GLN A 92 -5.53 -9.57 -17.76
N VAL A 93 -4.61 -9.04 -18.56
CA VAL A 93 -4.61 -7.63 -18.95
C VAL A 93 -5.93 -7.30 -19.67
N GLN A 94 -6.37 -8.14 -20.60
CA GLN A 94 -7.65 -7.92 -21.29
C GLN A 94 -8.86 -8.02 -20.34
N LYS A 95 -8.87 -8.99 -19.43
CA LYS A 95 -9.94 -9.15 -18.42
C LYS A 95 -10.00 -7.96 -17.47
N TYR A 96 -8.83 -7.44 -17.05
CA TYR A 96 -8.70 -6.28 -16.18
C TYR A 96 -9.26 -5.02 -16.84
N ILE A 97 -8.86 -4.73 -18.08
CA ILE A 97 -9.35 -3.57 -18.83
C ILE A 97 -10.87 -3.64 -19.05
N LYS A 98 -11.40 -4.85 -19.30
CA LYS A 98 -12.84 -5.06 -19.47
C LYS A 98 -13.61 -5.08 -18.15
N GLY A 99 -12.92 -5.04 -17.00
CA GLY A 99 -13.54 -5.12 -15.68
C GLY A 99 -14.28 -6.44 -15.43
N VAL A 100 -13.83 -7.54 -16.04
CA VAL A 100 -14.44 -8.87 -15.94
C VAL A 100 -13.86 -9.62 -14.74
N TYR A 101 -14.61 -10.55 -14.16
CA TYR A 101 -14.12 -11.44 -13.12
C TYR A 101 -12.76 -12.04 -13.51
N PRO A 102 -11.75 -11.99 -12.62
CA PRO A 102 -11.82 -11.63 -11.20
C PRO A 102 -11.62 -10.12 -10.88
N PHE A 103 -11.41 -9.26 -11.87
CA PHE A 103 -11.05 -7.85 -11.68
C PHE A 103 -12.25 -6.92 -11.44
N ASN A 104 -13.46 -7.46 -11.38
CA ASN A 104 -14.71 -6.75 -11.09
C ASN A 104 -14.88 -6.40 -9.59
N VAL A 105 -13.93 -6.79 -8.74
CA VAL A 105 -14.01 -6.60 -7.30
C VAL A 105 -13.92 -5.12 -6.91
N PRO A 106 -14.79 -4.61 -6.01
CA PRO A 106 -14.75 -3.22 -5.59
C PRO A 106 -13.48 -2.87 -4.79
N PHE A 107 -13.08 -1.60 -4.90
CA PHE A 107 -12.05 -1.01 -4.06
C PHE A 107 -12.66 -0.61 -2.72
N ARG A 108 -12.13 -1.11 -1.60
CA ARG A 108 -12.64 -0.78 -0.26
C ARG A 108 -12.03 0.53 0.22
N GLU A 109 -12.72 1.24 1.11
CA GLU A 109 -12.29 2.55 1.63
C GLU A 109 -10.94 2.50 2.35
N ASN A 110 -10.63 1.37 3.01
CA ASN A 110 -9.36 1.14 3.70
C ASN A 110 -8.31 0.41 2.85
N ASP A 111 -8.61 0.08 1.58
CA ASP A 111 -7.62 -0.60 0.73
C ASP A 111 -6.56 0.39 0.23
N THR A 112 -5.31 -0.06 0.22
CA THR A 112 -4.26 0.52 -0.63
C THR A 112 -4.30 -0.17 -2.00
N ALA A 113 -3.73 0.46 -3.05
CA ALA A 113 -3.68 -0.15 -4.38
C ALA A 113 -2.97 -1.52 -4.33
N VAL A 114 -1.84 -1.61 -3.61
CA VAL A 114 -1.13 -2.87 -3.35
C VAL A 114 -2.00 -3.85 -2.54
N GLY A 115 -2.73 -3.36 -1.52
CA GLY A 115 -3.64 -4.18 -0.72
C GLY A 115 -4.77 -4.82 -1.53
N TRP A 116 -5.32 -4.10 -2.51
CA TRP A 116 -6.33 -4.63 -3.43
C TRP A 116 -5.77 -5.78 -4.28
N TRP A 117 -4.57 -5.60 -4.85
CA TRP A 117 -3.90 -6.65 -5.64
C TRP A 117 -3.51 -7.86 -4.78
N THR A 118 -3.04 -7.65 -3.55
CA THR A 118 -2.73 -8.73 -2.60
C THR A 118 -3.98 -9.51 -2.22
N ARG A 119 -5.10 -8.83 -1.97
CA ARG A 119 -6.38 -9.47 -1.68
C ARG A 119 -6.88 -10.30 -2.85
N LEU A 120 -6.68 -9.82 -4.07
CA LEU A 120 -7.06 -10.52 -5.28
C LEU A 120 -6.21 -11.78 -5.52
N ASP A 121 -4.90 -11.71 -5.26
CA ASP A 121 -3.95 -12.83 -5.40
C ASP A 121 -4.15 -13.91 -4.31
N ASN A 122 -4.58 -13.51 -3.11
CA ASN A 122 -4.87 -14.42 -2.00
C ASN A 122 -6.19 -15.20 -2.16
N ASP A 123 -7.04 -14.81 -3.11
CA ASP A 123 -8.33 -15.47 -3.31
C ASP A 123 -8.13 -16.82 -4.00
N LYS A 124 -8.40 -17.91 -3.28
CA LYS A 124 -8.14 -19.29 -3.73
C LYS A 124 -9.06 -19.75 -4.86
N SER A 125 -10.19 -19.06 -5.09
CA SER A 125 -11.07 -19.33 -6.22
C SER A 125 -10.56 -18.77 -7.54
N ASN A 126 -9.45 -18.03 -7.49
CA ASN A 126 -8.92 -17.34 -8.64
C ASN A 126 -7.83 -18.15 -9.34
N ASP A 127 -7.79 -18.01 -10.67
CA ASP A 127 -6.68 -18.53 -11.45
C ASP A 127 -5.34 -17.94 -10.96
N PRO A 128 -4.20 -18.60 -11.24
CA PRO A 128 -2.88 -18.02 -11.01
C PRO A 128 -2.79 -16.60 -11.63
N GLN A 129 -2.37 -15.59 -10.86
CA GLN A 129 -2.36 -14.19 -11.31
C GLN A 129 -0.96 -13.60 -11.50
N PRO A 130 -0.28 -13.89 -12.64
CA PRO A 130 0.92 -13.17 -13.05
C PRO A 130 0.73 -11.66 -13.04
N LEU A 131 -0.43 -11.16 -13.47
CA LEU A 131 -0.69 -9.72 -13.50
C LEU A 131 -0.72 -9.10 -12.10
N ALA A 132 -1.29 -9.78 -11.11
CA ALA A 132 -1.34 -9.28 -9.74
C ALA A 132 0.06 -9.21 -9.11
N HIS A 133 0.91 -10.20 -9.38
CA HIS A 133 2.31 -10.17 -8.95
C HIS A 133 3.06 -8.96 -9.51
N LEU A 134 2.99 -8.75 -10.83
CA LEU A 134 3.63 -7.62 -11.50
C LEU A 134 3.09 -6.27 -11.01
N ALA A 135 1.77 -6.18 -10.80
CA ALA A 135 1.13 -4.97 -10.31
C ALA A 135 1.60 -4.61 -8.90
N ARG A 136 1.70 -5.58 -7.98
CA ARG A 136 2.25 -5.35 -6.63
C ARG A 136 3.70 -4.87 -6.69
N ASN A 137 4.54 -5.53 -7.49
CA ASN A 137 5.94 -5.16 -7.61
C ASN A 137 6.07 -3.72 -8.12
N LEU A 138 5.32 -3.36 -9.16
CA LEU A 138 5.34 -2.02 -9.72
C LEU A 138 4.82 -0.95 -8.75
N LEU A 139 3.70 -1.21 -8.07
CA LEU A 139 3.07 -0.28 -7.13
C LEU A 139 3.81 -0.19 -5.79
N SER A 140 4.69 -1.13 -5.48
CA SER A 140 5.59 -1.06 -4.31
C SER A 140 6.76 -0.09 -4.52
N VAL A 141 7.08 0.27 -5.77
CA VAL A 141 8.15 1.21 -6.07
C VAL A 141 7.67 2.63 -5.75
N THR A 142 8.32 3.28 -4.79
CA THR A 142 8.03 4.68 -4.47
C THR A 142 8.62 5.60 -5.52
N PRO A 143 7.84 6.50 -6.13
CA PRO A 143 8.32 7.40 -7.18
C PRO A 143 9.18 8.56 -6.65
N ASN A 144 9.41 8.65 -5.33
CA ASN A 144 10.16 9.74 -4.71
C ASN A 144 11.50 9.26 -4.15
N SER A 145 12.54 10.09 -4.30
CA SER A 145 13.84 9.93 -3.63
C SER A 145 13.78 10.29 -2.15
N MET A 146 12.69 10.91 -1.68
CA MET A 146 12.59 11.46 -0.32
C MET A 146 12.73 10.39 0.77
N ALA A 147 12.33 9.14 0.50
CA ALA A 147 12.59 8.02 1.41
C ALA A 147 14.10 7.77 1.59
N ASP A 148 14.87 7.86 0.50
CA ASP A 148 16.33 7.75 0.53
C ASP A 148 16.97 8.99 1.15
N GLU A 149 16.48 10.20 0.85
CA GLU A 149 16.95 11.45 1.46
C GLU A 149 16.76 11.47 2.99
N ARG A 150 15.62 10.97 3.49
CA ARG A 150 15.38 10.80 4.94
C ARG A 150 16.35 9.81 5.57
N THR A 151 16.71 8.77 4.83
CA THR A 151 17.74 7.82 5.24
C THR A 151 19.11 8.49 5.28
N GLY A 152 19.48 9.24 4.24
CA GLY A 152 20.70 10.05 4.18
C GLY A 152 20.80 11.06 5.34
N SER A 153 19.72 11.78 5.65
CA SER A 153 19.66 12.68 6.81
C SER A 153 19.86 11.94 8.14
N THR A 154 19.37 10.70 8.24
CA THR A 154 19.59 9.85 9.42
C THR A 154 21.06 9.46 9.55
N PHE A 155 21.71 9.10 8.44
CA PHE A 155 23.15 8.86 8.41
C PHE A 155 23.93 10.09 8.85
N THR A 156 23.60 11.27 8.33
CA THR A 156 24.24 12.54 8.73
C THR A 156 24.02 12.84 10.22
N TRP A 157 22.81 12.60 10.74
CA TRP A 157 22.51 12.83 12.15
C TRP A 157 23.29 11.88 13.08
N LEU A 158 23.35 10.59 12.73
CA LEU A 158 24.13 9.59 13.47
C LEU A 158 25.63 9.91 13.41
N ASN A 159 26.12 10.35 12.24
CA ASN A 159 27.51 10.73 11.99
C ASN A 159 27.77 12.24 12.18
N SER A 160 27.14 12.86 13.18
CA SER A 160 27.35 14.27 13.54
C SER A 160 28.82 14.55 13.92
N ALA A 161 29.26 15.82 13.91
CA ALA A 161 30.66 16.19 14.19
C ALA A 161 31.25 15.62 15.50
N HIS A 162 30.42 15.44 16.54
CA HIS A 162 30.85 14.85 17.82
C HIS A 162 30.86 13.30 17.84
N ARG A 163 30.25 12.67 16.82
CA ARG A 163 30.09 11.21 16.67
C ARG A 163 30.74 10.71 15.37
N ASN A 164 31.77 11.40 14.88
CA ASN A 164 32.36 11.18 13.56
C ASN A 164 33.35 10.01 13.44
N ARG A 165 33.55 9.24 14.52
CA ARG A 165 34.47 8.09 14.58
C ARG A 165 33.74 6.74 14.49
N GLN A 166 32.51 6.73 14.02
CA GLN A 166 31.76 5.50 13.81
C GLN A 166 32.18 4.85 12.49
N GLU A 167 32.34 3.53 12.49
CA GLU A 167 32.52 2.80 11.24
C GLU A 167 31.24 2.87 10.38
N VAL A 168 31.41 2.89 9.06
CA VAL A 168 30.29 2.90 8.11
C VAL A 168 29.33 1.73 8.36
N ALA A 169 29.88 0.55 8.68
CA ALA A 169 29.09 -0.63 9.03
C ALA A 169 28.20 -0.40 10.27
N THR A 170 28.69 0.33 11.27
CA THR A 170 27.92 0.69 12.47
C THR A 170 26.78 1.64 12.13
N LEU A 171 27.02 2.64 11.29
CA LEU A 171 25.98 3.59 10.84
C LEU A 171 24.87 2.88 10.05
N VAL A 172 25.24 1.93 9.17
CA VAL A 172 24.27 1.11 8.43
C VAL A 172 23.39 0.31 9.39
N ARG A 173 23.99 -0.41 10.35
CA ARG A 173 23.25 -1.21 11.33
C ARG A 173 22.33 -0.36 12.20
N LEU A 174 22.81 0.77 12.71
CA LEU A 174 22.01 1.70 13.51
C LEU A 174 20.82 2.24 12.73
N THR A 175 21.03 2.56 11.45
CA THR A 175 19.96 3.02 10.56
C THR A 175 18.94 1.92 10.32
N GLN A 176 19.37 0.68 10.06
CA GLN A 176 18.47 -0.48 9.90
C GLN A 176 17.64 -0.74 11.15
N ILE A 177 18.24 -0.73 12.34
CA ILE A 177 17.53 -0.89 13.62
C ILE A 177 16.49 0.20 13.81
N ARG A 178 16.85 1.46 13.54
CA ARG A 178 15.92 2.60 13.64
C ARG A 178 14.74 2.44 12.68
N GLN A 179 15.00 2.09 11.42
CA GLN A 179 13.95 1.88 10.42
C GLN A 179 13.02 0.73 10.81
N TRP A 180 13.59 -0.36 11.34
CA TRP A 180 12.81 -1.48 11.85
C TRP A 180 11.89 -1.05 13.00
N ASN A 181 12.40 -0.32 14.00
CA ASN A 181 11.56 0.20 15.08
C ASN A 181 10.44 1.09 14.54
N MET A 182 10.75 2.04 13.65
CA MET A 182 9.74 2.92 13.05
C MET A 182 8.66 2.19 12.25
N MET A 183 8.99 1.06 11.61
CA MET A 183 8.01 0.24 10.87
C MET A 183 7.15 -0.63 11.80
N ASN A 184 7.63 -0.96 13.00
CA ASN A 184 6.94 -1.83 13.96
C ASN A 184 6.29 -1.06 15.13
N GLU A 185 6.56 0.23 15.27
CA GLU A 185 5.97 1.11 16.31
C GLU A 185 4.43 1.18 16.27
N ASP A 186 3.78 0.83 15.15
CA ASP A 186 2.32 0.74 15.05
C ASP A 186 1.71 -0.47 15.79
N THR A 187 2.52 -1.35 16.38
CA THR A 187 2.05 -2.55 17.11
C THR A 187 2.11 -2.43 18.64
N ASP A 188 2.79 -1.43 19.19
CA ASP A 188 2.90 -1.24 20.63
C ASP A 188 2.21 0.06 21.07
N GLU A 189 1.06 -0.13 21.73
CA GLU A 189 0.35 0.80 22.62
C GLU A 189 0.21 2.28 22.19
N SER A 190 -1.04 2.78 22.20
CA SER A 190 -1.31 4.22 22.13
C SER A 190 -0.31 5.00 23.01
N PRO A 191 0.34 6.05 22.51
CA PRO A 191 1.38 6.74 23.25
C PRO A 191 0.87 7.05 24.65
N PRO A 192 1.60 6.68 25.73
CA PRO A 192 1.09 6.82 27.08
C PRO A 192 0.65 8.25 27.27
N PHE A 193 -0.61 8.46 27.67
CA PHE A 193 -1.17 9.78 27.88
C PHE A 193 -0.26 10.54 28.84
N ARG A 194 0.51 11.50 28.33
CA ARG A 194 1.33 12.41 29.14
C ARG A 194 0.48 13.63 29.41
N PRO A 195 -0.15 13.78 30.59
CA PRO A 195 -0.87 14.99 30.91
C PRO A 195 0.11 16.17 30.90
N ALA A 196 0.05 16.98 29.85
CA ALA A 196 0.76 18.24 29.75
C ALA A 196 0.04 19.27 30.64
N VAL A 197 0.29 19.20 31.95
CA VAL A 197 -0.24 20.17 32.90
C VAL A 197 0.62 21.44 32.80
N LYS A 198 0.00 22.57 32.42
CA LYS A 198 0.67 23.87 32.49
C LYS A 198 0.97 24.19 33.96
N PHE A 199 2.13 24.79 34.26
CA PHE A 199 2.56 25.08 35.64
C PHE A 199 1.51 25.82 36.48
N ARG A 200 0.76 26.73 35.86
CA ARG A 200 -0.33 27.49 36.49
C ARG A 200 -1.54 26.65 36.93
N ASP A 201 -1.72 25.47 36.33
CA ASP A 201 -2.86 24.57 36.58
C ASP A 201 -2.46 23.40 37.51
N LEU A 202 -1.19 23.32 37.88
CA LEU A 202 -0.58 22.22 38.64
C LEU A 202 -1.18 22.12 40.05
N GLU A 203 -1.49 23.25 40.69
CA GLU A 203 -2.11 23.27 42.01
C GLU A 203 -3.54 22.70 42.00
N LYS A 204 -4.33 23.00 40.96
CA LYS A 204 -5.69 22.46 40.78
C LYS A 204 -5.64 20.95 40.51
N THR A 205 -4.68 20.50 39.69
CA THR A 205 -4.49 19.08 39.39
C THR A 205 -4.07 18.28 40.62
N VAL A 206 -3.13 18.79 41.42
CA VAL A 206 -2.68 18.13 42.66
C VAL A 206 -3.83 18.02 43.67
N ARG A 207 -4.59 19.09 43.89
CA ARG A 207 -5.76 19.07 44.79
C ARG A 207 -6.81 18.06 44.35
N ASN A 208 -7.07 17.95 43.04
CA ASN A 208 -8.04 17.00 42.48
C ASN A 208 -7.57 15.54 42.60
N MET A 209 -6.28 15.26 42.45
CA MET A 209 -5.71 13.91 42.66
C MET A 209 -5.76 13.47 44.12
N VAL A 210 -5.53 14.38 45.06
CA VAL A 210 -5.65 14.11 46.50
C VAL A 210 -7.11 13.80 46.88
N ALA A 211 -8.06 14.55 46.31
CA ALA A 211 -9.49 14.35 46.53
C ALA A 211 -10.01 12.99 46.00
N THR A 212 -9.48 12.49 44.88
CA THR A 212 -9.87 11.17 44.34
C THR A 212 -9.27 10.00 45.13
N LYS A 213 -8.04 10.12 45.67
CA LYS A 213 -7.47 9.11 46.58
C LYS A 213 -8.25 8.99 47.89
N GLY A 214 -8.74 10.10 48.46
CA GLY A 214 -9.55 10.09 49.68
C GLY A 214 -10.89 9.35 49.55
N LYS A 215 -11.49 9.33 48.35
CA LYS A 215 -12.76 8.62 48.08
C LYS A 215 -12.58 7.10 47.92
N GLN A 216 -11.39 6.64 47.53
CA GLN A 216 -11.11 5.19 47.40
C GLN A 216 -10.78 4.54 48.77
N GLY A 217 -10.17 5.28 49.71
CA GLY A 217 -9.89 4.77 51.06
C GLY A 217 -11.13 4.56 51.95
N ALA A 218 -12.26 5.20 51.64
CA ALA A 218 -13.50 5.07 52.43
C ALA A 218 -14.35 3.83 52.06
N LYS A 219 -13.98 3.09 51.00
CA LYS A 219 -14.81 1.99 50.47
C LYS A 219 -14.42 0.58 50.94
N GLN A 220 -13.45 0.44 51.85
CA GLN A 220 -13.04 -0.86 52.41
C GLN A 220 -13.01 -0.85 53.95
N ARG A 221 -14.14 -1.13 54.58
CA ARG A 221 -14.20 -1.82 55.88
C ARG A 221 -15.47 -2.69 55.95
N PRO A 222 -15.41 -3.99 55.63
CA PRO A 222 -16.51 -4.89 55.96
C PRO A 222 -16.48 -5.22 57.46
N ARG A 223 -17.61 -4.99 58.14
CA ARG A 223 -17.85 -5.43 59.53
C ARG A 223 -17.84 -6.97 59.57
N GLY A 224 -16.79 -7.57 60.14
CA GLY A 224 -16.71 -9.00 60.40
C GLY A 224 -17.73 -9.43 61.47
N LYS A 225 -18.71 -10.25 61.07
CA LYS A 225 -19.57 -11.02 61.98
C LYS A 225 -18.77 -12.22 62.50
N TRP A 226 -18.59 -12.31 63.80
CA TRP A 226 -18.12 -13.52 64.48
C TRP A 226 -19.20 -14.60 64.42
N ARG A 227 -18.88 -15.78 63.88
CA ARG A 227 -19.50 -17.05 64.24
C ARG A 227 -18.39 -18.07 64.44
N GLY A 228 -18.31 -18.60 65.65
CA GLY A 228 -17.54 -19.81 65.92
C GLY A 228 -18.35 -21.04 65.53
N GLU A 229 -17.65 -22.09 65.11
CA GLU A 229 -18.16 -23.46 65.07
C GLU A 229 -17.03 -24.39 65.54
N TRP A 230 -17.45 -25.30 66.42
CA TRP A 230 -16.67 -26.37 67.03
C TRP A 230 -16.58 -27.56 66.08
N GLY A 231 -15.45 -28.25 66.12
CA GLY A 231 -15.19 -29.53 65.47
C GLY A 231 -13.76 -29.97 65.73
#